data_AF-G7LMX0-F1
#
_entry.id   AF-G7LMX0-F1
#
_cell.length_a   1.000
_cell.length_b   1.000
_cell.length_c   1.000
_cell.angle_alpha   90.00
_cell.angle_beta   90.00
_cell.angle_gamma   90.00
#
_symmetry.space_group_name_H-M   'P 1'
#
loop_
_entity.id
_entity.type
_entity.pdbx_description
1 polymer ?
#
loop_
_entity_poly.entity_id
_entity_poly.type
_entity_poly.pdbx_seq_one_letter_code
_entity_poly.pdbx_strand_id
1 'polypeptide(L)' 'MKKTWTYSEVTQGAIAEIERLKREAAQSTGVAADMHRDWALGVFMFWNRITEGQQEPGDWERLHKLAGLNDD' A
#
# COMPACT_ATOMS: atom_id res chain seq x y z
N MET A 1 -8.59 -17.48 20.84
CA MET A 1 -9.28 -17.33 19.54
C MET A 1 -8.33 -16.61 18.60
N LYS A 2 -7.99 -17.16 17.42
CA LYS A 2 -7.12 -16.47 16.45
C LYS A 2 -7.99 -15.50 15.63
N LYS A 3 -7.58 -14.24 15.54
CA LYS A 3 -8.22 -13.27 14.64
C LYS A 3 -7.81 -13.61 13.20
N THR A 4 -8.79 -13.74 12.32
CA THR A 4 -8.56 -13.95 10.87
C THR A 4 -9.09 -12.72 10.17
N TRP A 5 -8.29 -12.17 9.25
CA TRP A 5 -8.71 -11.07 8.40
C TRP A 5 -9.17 -11.59 7.05
N THR A 6 -10.20 -10.96 6.51
CA THR A 6 -10.65 -11.17 5.13
C THR A 6 -9.74 -10.42 4.15
N TYR A 7 -9.74 -10.85 2.89
CA TYR A 7 -9.07 -10.13 1.81
C TYR A 7 -9.47 -8.64 1.75
N SER A 8 -10.77 -8.36 1.88
CA SER A 8 -11.29 -6.99 1.85
C SER A 8 -10.75 -6.13 3.01
N GLU A 9 -10.71 -6.67 4.23
CA GLU A 9 -10.15 -5.96 5.39
C GLU A 9 -8.65 -5.67 5.21
N VAL A 10 -7.88 -6.66 4.73
CA VAL A 10 -6.44 -6.49 4.47
C VAL A 10 -6.22 -5.43 3.39
N THR A 11 -7.00 -5.47 2.32
CA THR A 11 -6.90 -4.53 1.19
C THR A 11 -7.28 -3.11 1.59
N GLN A 12 -8.37 -2.93 2.33
CA GLN A 12 -8.77 -1.62 2.87
C GLN A 12 -7.73 -1.06 3.84
N GLY A 13 -7.14 -1.90 4.68
CA GLY A 13 -6.05 -1.52 5.57
C GLY A 13 -4.81 -1.04 4.81
N ALA A 14 -4.42 -1.77 3.76
CA ALA A 14 -3.29 -1.38 2.91
C ALA A 14 -3.54 -0.05 2.19
N ILE A 15 -4.73 0.16 1.63
CA ILE A 15 -5.10 1.43 0.97
C ILE A 15 -5.00 2.60 1.95
N ALA A 16 -5.62 2.47 3.13
CA ALA A 16 -5.64 3.54 4.12
C ALA A 16 -4.23 3.93 4.58
N GLU A 17 -3.36 2.93 4.75
CA GLU A 17 -1.98 3.16 5.18
C GLU A 17 -1.11 3.78 4.08
N ILE A 18 -1.24 3.31 2.83
CA ILE A 18 -0.56 3.93 1.68
C ILE A 18 -0.96 5.40 1.55
N GLU A 19 -2.26 5.70 1.63
CA GLU A 19 -2.74 7.08 1.56
C GLU A 19 -2.22 7.95 2.72
N ARG A 20 -2.17 7.39 3.94
CA ARG A 20 -1.60 8.07 5.10
C ARG A 20 -0.15 8.42 4.84
N LEU A 21 0.67 7.46 4.42
CA LEU A 21 2.09 7.66 4.13
C LEU A 21 2.32 8.68 3.02
N LYS A 22 1.46 8.70 1.99
CA LYS A 22 1.53 9.75 0.95
C LYS A 22 1.23 11.14 1.49
N ARG A 23 0.25 11.27 2.39
CA ARG A 23 -0.03 12.55 3.06
C ARG A 23 1.16 13.00 3.91
N GLU A 24 1.80 12.08 4.63
CA GLU A 24 3.01 12.38 5.41
C GLU A 24 4.18 12.78 4.51
N ALA A 25 4.38 12.10 3.37
CA ALA A 25 5.40 12.44 2.39
C ALA A 25 5.20 13.86 1.83
N ALA A 26 3.96 14.25 1.55
CA ALA A 26 3.61 15.58 1.05
C ALA A 26 3.79 16.70 2.10
N GLN A 27 3.76 16.36 3.40
CA GLN A 27 3.96 17.30 4.51
C GLN A 27 5.41 17.32 5.03
N SER A 28 6.25 16.41 4.54
CA SER A 28 7.64 16.25 4.95
C SER A 28 8.61 16.82 3.90
N THR A 29 9.89 16.95 4.26
CA THR A 29 10.96 17.35 3.32
C THR A 29 12.19 16.46 3.45
N GLY A 30 13.00 16.42 2.39
CA GLY A 30 14.24 15.65 2.32
C GLY A 30 14.03 14.16 2.62
N VAL A 31 14.95 13.57 3.39
CA VAL A 31 15.00 12.13 3.72
C VAL A 31 13.68 11.62 4.31
N ALA A 32 12.98 12.43 5.10
CA ALA A 32 11.70 12.01 5.69
C ALA A 32 10.60 11.82 4.64
N ALA A 33 10.56 12.67 3.61
CA ALA A 33 9.61 12.52 2.51
C ALA A 33 9.88 11.25 1.69
N ASP A 34 11.16 10.95 1.43
CA ASP A 34 11.57 9.75 0.69
C ASP A 34 11.27 8.48 1.49
N MET A 35 11.56 8.48 2.79
CA MET A 35 11.24 7.36 3.69
C MET A 35 9.74 7.03 3.70
N HIS A 36 8.86 8.02 3.72
CA HIS A 36 7.42 7.78 3.65
C HIS A 36 6.98 7.19 2.30
N ARG A 37 7.63 7.56 1.18
CA ARG A 37 7.39 6.96 -0.14
C ARG A 37 7.82 5.50 -0.17
N ASP A 38 9.01 5.21 0.36
CA ASP A 38 9.54 3.84 0.45
C ASP A 38 8.65 2.96 1.33
N TRP A 39 8.12 3.51 2.42
CA TRP A 39 7.16 2.78 3.26
C TRP A 39 5.84 2.51 2.54
N ALA A 40 5.33 3.46 1.75
CA ALA A 40 4.12 3.25 0.96
C ALA A 40 4.32 2.10 -0.06
N LEU A 41 5.50 2.05 -0.69
CA LEU A 41 5.91 0.94 -1.54
C LEU A 41 5.98 -0.38 -0.75
N GLY A 42 6.59 -0.37 0.43
CA GLY A 42 6.67 -1.54 1.31
C GLY A 42 5.28 -2.11 1.68
N VAL A 43 4.31 -1.24 1.96
CA VAL A 43 2.92 -1.65 2.24
C VAL A 43 2.28 -2.34 1.03
N PHE A 44 2.46 -1.79 -0.17
CA PHE A 44 1.99 -2.44 -1.40
C PHE A 44 2.64 -3.80 -1.63
N MET A 45 3.97 -3.89 -1.51
CA MET A 45 4.69 -5.17 -1.68
C MET A 45 4.22 -6.22 -0.69
N PHE A 46 4.01 -5.83 0.57
CA PHE A 46 3.50 -6.72 1.59
C PHE A 46 2.07 -7.16 1.31
N TRP A 47 1.17 -6.23 0.97
CA TRP A 47 -0.20 -6.52 0.57
C TRP A 47 -0.23 -7.51 -0.60
N ASN A 48 0.56 -7.26 -1.65
CA ASN A 48 0.61 -8.12 -2.82
C ASN A 48 0.99 -9.56 -2.43
N ARG A 49 2.01 -9.71 -1.58
CA ARG A 49 2.48 -11.01 -1.13
C ARG A 49 1.46 -11.78 -0.29
N ILE A 50 0.79 -11.12 0.66
CA ILE A 50 -0.12 -11.80 1.59
C ILE A 50 -1.49 -12.08 0.99
N THR A 51 -1.85 -11.39 -0.09
CA THR A 51 -3.15 -11.56 -0.79
C THR A 51 -3.03 -12.36 -2.08
N GLU A 52 -1.84 -12.86 -2.40
CA GLU A 52 -1.56 -13.64 -3.61
C GLU A 52 -2.60 -14.78 -3.82
N GLY A 53 -3.18 -14.83 -5.01
CA GLY A 53 -4.22 -15.80 -5.37
C GLY A 53 -5.64 -15.46 -4.89
N GLN A 54 -5.82 -14.39 -4.11
CA GLN A 54 -7.14 -13.89 -3.68
C GLN A 54 -7.50 -12.52 -4.27
N GLN A 55 -6.56 -11.91 -5.01
CA GLN A 55 -6.73 -10.56 -5.55
C GLN A 55 -7.86 -10.49 -6.57
N GLU A 56 -8.66 -9.43 -6.50
CA GLU A 56 -9.64 -9.13 -7.53
C GLU A 56 -8.97 -8.55 -8.79
N PRO A 57 -9.57 -8.72 -9.98
CA PRO A 57 -9.03 -8.15 -11.21
C PRO A 57 -8.82 -6.63 -11.11
N GLY A 58 -7.62 -6.17 -11.44
CA GLY A 58 -7.24 -4.75 -11.41
C GLY A 58 -6.77 -4.22 -10.05
N ASP A 59 -6.87 -4.99 -8.96
CA ASP A 59 -6.43 -4.50 -7.65
C ASP A 59 -4.91 -4.32 -7.56
N TRP A 60 -4.16 -5.17 -8.25
CA TRP A 60 -2.70 -5.01 -8.34
C TRP A 60 -2.34 -3.65 -8.94
N GLU A 61 -2.88 -3.34 -10.13
CA GLU A 61 -2.62 -2.09 -10.86
C GLU A 61 -3.08 -0.87 -10.06
N ARG A 62 -4.26 -0.99 -9.43
CA ARG A 62 -4.85 0.06 -8.59
C ARG A 62 -3.95 0.38 -7.40
N LEU A 63 -3.48 -0.61 -6.65
CA LEU A 63 -2.65 -0.37 -5.45
C LEU A 63 -1.19 -0.06 -5.80
N HIS A 64 -0.66 -0.60 -6.90
CA HIS A 64 0.66 -0.24 -7.44
C HIS A 64 0.72 1.26 -7.77
N LYS A 65 -0.26 1.74 -8.53
CA LYS A 65 -0.43 3.17 -8.84
C LYS A 65 -0.66 4.00 -7.59
N LEU A 66 -1.45 3.48 -6.63
CA LEU A 66 -1.69 4.17 -5.38
C LEU A 66 -0.38 4.39 -4.62
N ALA A 67 0.50 3.39 -4.56
CA ALA A 67 1.82 3.46 -3.92
C ALA A 67 2.81 4.42 -4.61
N GLY A 68 2.45 5.02 -5.74
CA GLY A 68 3.27 5.98 -6.47
C GLY A 68 4.24 5.35 -7.45
N LEU A 69 4.08 4.06 -7.74
CA LEU A 69 4.73 3.42 -8.88
C LEU A 69 3.86 3.66 -10.11
N ASN A 70 4.21 4.69 -10.90
CA ASN A 70 3.74 4.76 -12.27
C ASN A 70 4.73 3.95 -13.13
N ASP A 71 4.22 3.21 -14.11
CA ASP A 71 5.05 2.69 -15.19
C ASP A 71 5.48 3.90 -16.03
N ASP A 72 6.65 4.46 -15.72
CA ASP A 72 7.34 5.42 -16.59
C ASP A 72 7.84 4.73 -17.87
#